data_AF-A0A3L7P0M0-F1
#
_entry.id   AF-A0A3L7P0M0-F1
#
_cell.length_a   1.000
_cell.length_b   1.000
_cell.length_c   1.000
_cell.angle_alpha   90.00
_cell.angle_beta   90.00
_cell.angle_gamma   90.00
#
_symmetry.space_group_name_H-M   'P 1'
#
loop_
_entity.id
_entity.type
_entity.pdbx_description
1 polymer ?
#
loop_
_entity_poly.entity_id
_entity_poly.type
_entity_poly.pdbx_seq_one_letter_code
_entity_poly.pdbx_strand_id
1 'polypeptide(L)'
;MMDFRGLRSVPGVACIACLCVWISFVSGQETSTAPEPIQGIDNLRLVTPQLLSGSQPEGEAAFQELARRGVKVIVSVDGAIPEVELAHKYGLRYVHIPIGYDQIKPQSRADLVEATSPTIGKVYLHCHHGRHRGPAAAAYCGMAQGQLTGDQAVNLLKVAGTKADYTGLWDAVRKFEPPQIKAGPLVETAEVEPLTTSMVHIDHAWAEIDRQVKAGKVDDWKKLVQTALLLHEEFREIPRTSMLTDDNLKSLFQVAIQDTEGLHKTAEKNDLAALKSASKKVAQGCATCHAKHRDR
;
A
#
# COMPACT_ATOMS: atom_id res chain seq x y z
N MET A 1 -21.79 95.65 39.16
CA MET A 1 -20.85 96.47 38.37
C MET A 1 -19.56 95.68 38.24
N MET A 2 -19.29 95.25 37.00
CA MET A 2 -18.08 94.61 36.45
C MET A 2 -17.54 93.30 37.07
N ASP A 3 -17.74 92.27 36.25
CA ASP A 3 -17.19 90.92 36.22
C ASP A 3 -15.92 90.90 35.34
N PHE A 4 -14.94 90.05 35.67
CA PHE A 4 -14.02 89.40 34.73
C PHE A 4 -13.10 88.43 35.51
N ARG A 5 -13.18 87.12 35.22
CA ARG A 5 -12.08 86.25 34.74
C ARG A 5 -12.41 84.76 34.90
N GLY A 6 -12.40 84.04 33.76
CA GLY A 6 -11.51 82.88 33.61
C GLY A 6 -12.13 81.48 33.55
N LEU A 7 -11.91 80.84 32.39
CA LEU A 7 -11.62 79.41 32.17
C LEU A 7 -12.74 78.35 32.31
N ARG A 8 -13.19 77.77 31.19
CA ARG A 8 -12.66 76.51 30.60
C ARG A 8 -13.55 76.00 29.46
N SER A 9 -12.88 75.50 28.43
CA SER A 9 -13.39 74.93 27.18
C SER A 9 -13.73 73.44 27.29
N VAL A 10 -14.81 73.02 26.64
CA VAL A 10 -15.09 71.62 26.22
C VAL A 10 -15.61 71.67 24.78
N PRO A 11 -15.09 70.86 23.84
CA PRO A 11 -15.87 70.49 22.67
C PRO A 11 -16.26 69.01 22.71
N GLY A 12 -17.53 68.77 22.35
CA GLY A 12 -18.17 67.47 22.32
C GLY A 12 -17.63 66.54 21.22
N VAL A 13 -17.74 65.25 21.51
CA VAL A 13 -17.35 64.13 20.65
C VAL A 13 -18.43 63.94 19.57
N ALA A 14 -18.01 64.02 18.31
CA ALA A 14 -18.80 63.61 17.15
C ALA A 14 -18.75 62.08 17.01
N CYS A 15 -19.93 61.44 16.97
CA CYS A 15 -20.07 60.00 16.68
C CYS A 15 -19.83 59.74 15.18
N ILE A 16 -18.72 59.10 14.85
CA ILE A 16 -18.48 58.48 13.54
C ILE A 16 -19.03 57.05 13.60
N ALA A 17 -20.08 56.77 12.83
CA ALA A 17 -20.62 55.43 12.64
C ALA A 17 -19.65 54.61 11.77
N CYS A 18 -18.85 53.75 12.40
CA CYS A 18 -18.08 52.72 11.71
C CYS A 18 -19.02 51.59 11.25
N LEU A 19 -19.26 51.50 9.95
CA LEU A 19 -19.81 50.31 9.28
C LEU A 19 -18.74 49.20 9.30
N CYS A 20 -18.74 48.39 10.35
CA CYS A 20 -17.96 47.16 10.39
C CYS A 20 -18.61 46.12 9.46
N VAL A 21 -18.06 45.93 8.27
CA VAL A 21 -18.37 44.77 7.41
C VAL A 21 -17.81 43.54 8.12
N TRP A 22 -18.69 42.72 8.68
CA TRP A 22 -18.36 41.42 9.21
C TRP A 22 -18.04 40.49 8.04
N ILE A 23 -16.75 40.39 7.68
CA ILE A 23 -16.28 39.30 6.84
C ILE A 23 -16.30 38.06 7.72
N SER A 24 -17.37 37.26 7.60
CA SER A 24 -17.39 35.92 8.16
C SER A 24 -16.30 35.12 7.48
N PHE A 25 -15.16 34.97 8.16
CA PHE A 25 -14.22 33.90 7.87
C PHE A 25 -14.98 32.59 8.07
N VAL A 26 -15.49 32.01 6.97
CA VAL A 26 -15.89 30.62 6.95
C VAL A 26 -14.61 29.83 7.16
N SER A 27 -14.39 29.41 8.41
CA SER A 27 -13.41 28.38 8.70
C SER A 27 -13.89 27.14 7.96
N GLY A 28 -13.27 26.86 6.81
CA GLY A 28 -13.44 25.59 6.12
C GLY A 28 -12.98 24.51 7.08
N GLN A 29 -13.93 23.88 7.76
CA GLN A 29 -13.67 22.58 8.38
C GLN A 29 -13.31 21.65 7.22
N GLU A 30 -12.02 21.39 7.04
CA GLU A 30 -11.58 20.23 6.28
C GLU A 30 -12.13 19.01 7.01
N THR A 31 -13.29 18.54 6.57
CA THR A 31 -13.79 17.22 6.89
C THR A 31 -12.82 16.23 6.26
N SER A 32 -11.79 15.84 7.01
CA SER A 32 -11.01 14.64 6.73
C SER A 32 -11.93 13.43 6.98
N THR A 33 -12.83 13.19 6.02
CA THR A 33 -13.62 11.98 5.96
C THR A 33 -12.77 10.93 5.27
N ALA A 34 -12.42 9.87 6.01
CA ALA A 34 -11.87 8.67 5.41
C ALA A 34 -12.75 8.25 4.21
N PRO A 35 -12.16 7.80 3.09
CA PRO A 35 -12.95 7.41 1.92
C PRO A 35 -13.92 6.31 2.32
N GLU A 36 -15.13 6.33 1.74
CA GLU A 36 -16.08 5.24 1.93
C GLU A 36 -15.41 3.90 1.58
N PRO A 37 -15.56 2.84 2.39
CA PRO A 37 -14.99 1.54 2.06
C PRO A 37 -15.42 1.05 0.67
N ILE A 38 -14.58 0.24 0.03
CA ILE A 38 -14.92 -0.51 -1.19
C ILE A 38 -14.80 -1.98 -0.82
N GLN A 39 -15.85 -2.76 -1.06
CA GLN A 39 -15.79 -4.21 -0.86
C GLN A 39 -14.72 -4.80 -1.77
N GLY A 40 -13.86 -5.67 -1.22
CA GLY A 40 -12.70 -6.22 -1.93
C GLY A 40 -11.49 -5.29 -1.99
N ILE A 41 -11.51 -4.16 -1.27
CA ILE A 41 -10.34 -3.31 -1.06
C ILE A 41 -10.19 -3.01 0.43
N ASP A 42 -9.19 -3.63 1.03
CA ASP A 42 -8.74 -3.35 2.38
C ASP A 42 -7.87 -2.10 2.42
N ASN A 43 -7.81 -1.48 3.61
CA ASN A 43 -6.88 -0.39 3.88
C ASN A 43 -7.01 0.80 2.89
N LEU A 44 -8.21 1.05 2.35
CA LEU A 44 -8.47 2.15 1.43
C LEU A 44 -8.27 3.51 2.12
N ARG A 45 -7.51 4.39 1.46
CA ARG A 45 -7.15 5.73 1.94
C ARG A 45 -7.21 6.74 0.82
N LEU A 46 -7.67 7.94 1.16
CA LEU A 46 -7.50 9.13 0.34
C LEU A 46 -6.17 9.76 0.73
N VAL A 47 -5.21 9.75 -0.20
CA VAL A 47 -3.86 10.28 0.01
C VAL A 47 -3.83 11.75 -0.39
N THR A 48 -4.37 12.06 -1.56
CA THR A 48 -4.65 13.42 -2.05
C THR A 48 -5.99 13.40 -2.78
N PRO A 49 -6.58 14.55 -3.18
CA PRO A 49 -7.85 14.55 -3.91
C PRO A 49 -7.85 13.70 -5.21
N GLN A 50 -6.68 13.52 -5.82
CA GLN A 50 -6.49 12.71 -7.04
C GLN A 50 -5.84 11.35 -6.78
N LEU A 51 -5.36 11.05 -5.58
CA LEU A 51 -4.62 9.81 -5.30
C LEU A 51 -5.26 9.02 -4.16
N LEU A 52 -5.68 7.79 -4.47
CA LEU A 52 -6.14 6.79 -3.52
C LEU A 52 -5.04 5.73 -3.32
N SER A 53 -5.00 5.10 -2.14
CA SER A 53 -4.16 3.92 -1.90
C SER A 53 -4.85 2.86 -1.04
N GLY A 54 -4.58 1.58 -1.31
CA GLY A 54 -5.20 0.45 -0.61
C GLY A 54 -4.59 -0.91 -1.00
N SER A 55 -5.30 -1.99 -0.69
CA SER A 55 -4.94 -3.36 -1.08
C SER A 55 -5.20 -3.62 -2.56
N GLN A 56 -4.76 -4.77 -3.04
CA GLN A 56 -5.18 -5.26 -4.34
C GLN A 56 -6.72 -5.29 -4.41
N PRO A 57 -7.33 -4.81 -5.51
CA PRO A 57 -8.76 -4.93 -5.72
C PRO A 57 -9.12 -6.39 -5.99
N GLU A 58 -10.02 -6.93 -5.17
CA GLU A 58 -10.47 -8.31 -5.27
C GLU A 58 -11.81 -8.41 -5.99
N GLY A 59 -11.80 -9.11 -7.12
CA GLY A 59 -13.00 -9.41 -7.89
C GLY A 59 -13.57 -8.23 -8.67
N GLU A 60 -14.51 -8.56 -9.55
CA GLU A 60 -15.09 -7.66 -10.55
C GLU A 60 -15.74 -6.38 -9.95
N ALA A 61 -16.42 -6.51 -8.81
CA ALA A 61 -17.09 -5.41 -8.15
C ALA A 61 -16.13 -4.29 -7.68
N ALA A 62 -14.92 -4.65 -7.25
CA ALA A 62 -13.92 -3.67 -6.80
C ALA A 62 -13.46 -2.77 -7.96
N PHE A 63 -13.20 -3.35 -9.13
CA PHE A 63 -12.83 -2.61 -10.34
C PHE A 63 -13.96 -1.69 -10.81
N GLN A 64 -15.20 -2.21 -10.85
CA GLN A 64 -16.37 -1.42 -11.20
C GLN A 64 -16.52 -0.21 -10.28
N GLU A 65 -16.36 -0.39 -8.98
CA GLU A 65 -16.50 0.68 -7.99
C GLU A 65 -15.37 1.72 -8.09
N LEU A 66 -14.13 1.30 -8.36
CA LEU A 66 -13.03 2.23 -8.64
C LEU A 66 -13.35 3.11 -9.86
N ALA A 67 -13.83 2.52 -10.96
CA ALA A 67 -14.25 3.25 -12.15
C ALA A 67 -15.41 4.21 -11.85
N ARG A 68 -16.42 3.77 -11.09
CA ARG A 68 -17.56 4.60 -10.66
C ARG A 68 -17.12 5.82 -9.85
N ARG A 69 -16.06 5.68 -9.04
CA ARG A 69 -15.46 6.77 -8.25
C ARG A 69 -14.53 7.70 -9.05
N GLY A 70 -14.46 7.49 -10.37
CA GLY A 70 -13.73 8.32 -11.31
C GLY A 70 -12.24 8.00 -11.41
N VAL A 71 -11.79 6.86 -10.86
CA VAL A 71 -10.42 6.38 -11.09
C VAL A 71 -10.24 6.15 -12.60
N LYS A 72 -9.09 6.56 -13.13
CA LYS A 72 -8.69 6.38 -14.53
C LYS A 72 -7.56 5.38 -14.69
N VAL A 73 -6.65 5.36 -13.71
CA VAL A 73 -5.47 4.49 -13.70
C VAL A 73 -5.39 3.75 -12.37
N ILE A 74 -5.16 2.44 -12.45
CA ILE A 74 -4.71 1.64 -11.32
C ILE A 74 -3.20 1.44 -11.47
N VAL A 75 -2.45 1.66 -10.37
CA VAL A 75 -1.00 1.41 -10.30
C VAL A 75 -0.75 0.30 -9.28
N SER A 76 -0.24 -0.84 -9.73
CA SER A 76 0.28 -1.89 -8.83
C SER A 76 1.76 -1.65 -8.59
N VAL A 77 2.16 -1.62 -7.31
CA VAL A 77 3.58 -1.68 -6.91
C VAL A 77 3.99 -3.03 -6.31
N ASP A 78 3.11 -4.02 -6.46
CA ASP A 78 3.41 -5.40 -6.08
C ASP A 78 4.15 -6.16 -7.18
N GLY A 79 4.65 -7.37 -6.89
CA GLY A 79 5.20 -8.27 -7.90
C GLY A 79 4.15 -9.18 -8.56
N ALA A 80 2.91 -9.15 -8.08
CA ALA A 80 1.82 -9.95 -8.62
C ALA A 80 1.39 -9.43 -10.01
N ILE A 81 1.16 -10.36 -10.95
CA ILE A 81 0.66 -10.02 -12.28
C ILE A 81 -0.71 -9.33 -12.15
N PRO A 82 -0.89 -8.11 -12.68
CA PRO A 82 -2.16 -7.39 -12.60
C PRO A 82 -3.28 -8.03 -13.42
N GLU A 83 -4.54 -7.85 -12.96
CA GLU A 83 -5.74 -8.25 -13.71
C GLU A 83 -6.10 -7.20 -14.79
N VAL A 84 -5.26 -7.07 -15.82
CA VAL A 84 -5.36 -6.03 -16.86
C VAL A 84 -6.68 -6.09 -17.64
N GLU A 85 -7.07 -7.28 -18.09
CA GLU A 85 -8.32 -7.47 -18.87
C GLU A 85 -9.56 -7.03 -18.10
N LEU A 86 -9.58 -7.31 -16.78
CA LEU A 86 -10.68 -6.90 -15.90
C LEU A 86 -10.70 -5.38 -15.72
N ALA A 87 -9.54 -4.73 -15.61
CA ALA A 87 -9.47 -3.27 -15.59
C ALA A 87 -9.98 -2.66 -16.91
N HIS A 88 -9.56 -3.19 -18.06
CA HIS A 88 -9.99 -2.72 -19.38
C HIS A 88 -11.49 -2.83 -19.59
N LYS A 89 -12.11 -3.91 -19.09
CA LYS A 89 -13.57 -4.09 -19.11
C LYS A 89 -14.33 -2.89 -18.51
N TYR A 90 -13.74 -2.20 -17.56
CA TYR A 90 -14.32 -1.02 -16.90
C TYR A 90 -13.72 0.32 -17.36
N GLY A 91 -12.93 0.32 -18.44
CA GLY A 91 -12.29 1.52 -18.97
C GLY A 91 -11.18 2.08 -18.06
N LEU A 92 -10.58 1.22 -17.23
CA LEU A 92 -9.45 1.54 -16.37
C LEU A 92 -8.17 1.12 -17.06
N ARG A 93 -7.16 2.00 -17.09
CA ARG A 93 -5.80 1.61 -17.47
C ARG A 93 -5.10 1.00 -16.25
N TYR A 94 -4.34 -0.08 -16.45
CA TYR A 94 -3.51 -0.67 -15.40
C TYR A 94 -2.04 -0.36 -15.69
N VAL A 95 -1.27 0.04 -14.69
CA VAL A 95 0.18 0.24 -14.78
C VAL A 95 0.87 -0.60 -13.71
N HIS A 96 1.92 -1.33 -14.09
CA HIS A 96 2.66 -2.23 -13.19
C HIS A 96 4.07 -1.69 -12.93
N ILE A 97 4.36 -1.29 -11.69
CA ILE A 97 5.65 -0.73 -11.28
C ILE A 97 6.10 -1.41 -9.97
N PRO A 98 6.57 -2.67 -10.02
CA PRO A 98 7.03 -3.39 -8.83
C PRO A 98 8.12 -2.62 -8.08
N ILE A 99 8.01 -2.53 -6.75
CA ILE A 99 9.03 -1.95 -5.88
C ILE A 99 9.38 -2.90 -4.73
N GLY A 100 10.62 -2.80 -4.24
CA GLY A 100 11.11 -3.52 -3.06
C GLY A 100 10.75 -2.83 -1.74
N TYR A 101 11.01 -3.50 -0.61
CA TYR A 101 10.91 -2.91 0.72
C TYR A 101 12.19 -2.19 1.16
N ASP A 102 13.33 -2.54 0.55
CA ASP A 102 14.66 -1.97 0.79
C ASP A 102 14.83 -0.58 0.18
N GLN A 103 14.13 -0.28 -0.92
CA GLN A 103 14.15 1.03 -1.58
C GLN A 103 13.07 1.16 -2.66
N ILE A 104 12.68 2.41 -2.92
CA ILE A 104 12.08 2.79 -4.21
C ILE A 104 13.22 3.21 -5.13
N LYS A 105 13.54 2.39 -6.14
CA LYS A 105 14.67 2.62 -7.06
C LYS A 105 14.46 3.91 -7.88
N PRO A 106 15.54 4.59 -8.33
CA PRO A 106 15.43 5.86 -9.07
C PRO A 106 14.48 5.82 -10.28
N GLN A 107 14.51 4.74 -11.07
CA GLN A 107 13.61 4.58 -12.22
C GLN A 107 12.16 4.44 -11.78
N SER A 108 11.88 3.58 -10.80
CA SER A 108 10.54 3.42 -10.23
C SER A 108 10.00 4.72 -9.66
N ARG A 109 10.84 5.58 -9.06
CA ARG A 109 10.41 6.92 -8.60
C ARG A 109 9.91 7.78 -9.76
N ALA A 110 10.65 7.83 -10.87
CA ALA A 110 10.25 8.59 -12.05
C ALA A 110 8.96 8.04 -12.66
N ASP A 111 8.87 6.71 -12.82
CA ASP A 111 7.71 6.04 -13.40
C ASP A 111 6.46 6.21 -12.53
N LEU A 112 6.60 6.13 -11.21
CA LEU A 112 5.51 6.37 -10.25
C LEU A 112 4.99 7.80 -10.34
N VAL A 113 5.86 8.80 -10.42
CA VAL A 113 5.46 10.21 -10.54
C VAL A 113 4.74 10.46 -11.86
N GLU A 114 5.21 9.88 -12.96
CA GLU A 114 4.53 9.94 -14.26
C GLU A 114 3.16 9.25 -14.21
N ALA A 115 3.10 8.02 -13.70
CA ALA A 115 1.87 7.23 -13.63
C ALA A 115 0.80 7.83 -12.71
N THR A 116 1.20 8.71 -11.79
CA THR A 116 0.31 9.40 -10.85
C THR A 116 0.09 10.87 -11.21
N SER A 117 0.62 11.35 -12.35
CA SER A 117 0.55 12.75 -12.74
C SER A 117 -0.87 13.34 -12.62
N PRO A 118 -1.04 14.55 -12.05
CA PRO A 118 -2.37 15.15 -11.88
C PRO A 118 -3.16 15.33 -13.19
N THR A 119 -2.48 15.36 -14.35
CA THR A 119 -3.11 15.49 -15.67
C THR A 119 -3.84 14.22 -16.12
N ILE A 120 -3.52 13.06 -15.53
CA ILE A 120 -4.15 11.76 -15.82
C ILE A 120 -5.55 11.67 -15.20
N GLY A 121 -5.80 12.41 -14.12
CA GLY A 121 -7.01 12.33 -13.31
C GLY A 121 -6.80 11.48 -12.05
N LYS A 122 -7.88 10.90 -11.51
CA LYS A 122 -7.80 10.17 -10.25
C LYS A 122 -7.11 8.81 -10.44
N VAL A 123 -6.15 8.49 -9.58
CA VAL A 123 -5.34 7.26 -9.60
C VAL A 123 -5.56 6.44 -8.34
N TYR A 124 -5.59 5.12 -8.50
CA TYR A 124 -5.60 4.17 -7.40
C TYR A 124 -4.27 3.41 -7.35
N LEU A 125 -3.48 3.61 -6.29
CA LEU A 125 -2.16 2.99 -6.13
C LEU A 125 -2.20 1.93 -5.02
N HIS A 126 -1.93 0.68 -5.37
CA HIS A 126 -1.99 -0.42 -4.41
C HIS A 126 -0.72 -1.27 -4.38
N CYS A 127 -0.60 -2.06 -3.30
CA CYS A 127 0.24 -3.26 -3.27
C CYS A 127 -0.66 -4.44 -2.84
N HIS A 128 -0.13 -5.56 -2.36
CA HIS A 128 -0.97 -6.67 -1.91
C HIS A 128 -1.97 -6.26 -0.82
N HIS A 129 -1.48 -5.87 0.37
CA HIS A 129 -2.35 -5.54 1.52
C HIS A 129 -2.59 -4.04 1.76
N GLY A 130 -1.98 -3.14 0.98
CA GLY A 130 -2.19 -1.70 1.14
C GLY A 130 -1.64 -1.10 2.44
N ARG A 131 -0.59 -1.71 3.01
CA ARG A 131 -0.03 -1.32 4.31
C ARG A 131 1.42 -0.81 4.26
N HIS A 132 2.17 -1.16 3.22
CA HIS A 132 3.63 -0.94 3.18
C HIS A 132 4.02 -0.21 1.89
N ARG A 133 4.36 -0.98 0.83
CA ARG A 133 4.82 -0.47 -0.47
C ARG A 133 3.83 0.53 -1.09
N GLY A 134 2.53 0.21 -1.09
CA GLY A 134 1.48 1.09 -1.61
C GLY A 134 1.46 2.47 -0.95
N PRO A 135 1.23 2.58 0.37
CA PRO A 135 1.28 3.85 1.09
C PRO A 135 2.62 4.60 0.96
N ALA A 136 3.75 3.89 0.92
CA ALA A 136 5.06 4.52 0.72
C ALA A 136 5.22 5.16 -0.66
N ALA A 137 4.83 4.45 -1.72
CA ALA A 137 4.83 4.97 -3.08
C ALA A 137 3.82 6.13 -3.23
N ALA A 138 2.62 6.00 -2.66
CA ALA A 138 1.62 7.07 -2.71
C ALA A 138 2.08 8.33 -1.95
N ALA A 139 2.74 8.18 -0.80
CA ALA A 139 3.36 9.27 -0.06
C ALA A 139 4.43 9.98 -0.90
N TYR A 140 5.32 9.20 -1.53
CA TYR A 140 6.37 9.73 -2.41
C TYR A 140 5.79 10.52 -3.58
N CYS A 141 4.76 9.98 -4.27
CA CYS A 141 4.06 10.68 -5.35
C CYS A 141 3.40 11.98 -4.88
N GLY A 142 2.69 11.95 -3.75
CA GLY A 142 2.05 13.14 -3.19
C GLY A 142 3.06 14.24 -2.84
N MET A 143 4.24 13.88 -2.33
CA MET A 143 5.34 14.82 -2.09
C MET A 143 5.92 15.38 -3.40
N ALA A 144 6.18 14.51 -4.39
CA ALA A 144 6.71 14.92 -5.69
C ALA A 144 5.78 15.88 -6.45
N GLN A 145 4.48 15.78 -6.20
CA GLN A 145 3.46 16.67 -6.78
C GLN A 145 3.22 17.94 -5.95
N GLY A 146 3.94 18.12 -4.84
CA GLY A 146 3.75 19.24 -3.92
C GLY A 146 2.41 19.21 -3.17
N GLN A 147 1.73 18.06 -3.14
CA GLN A 147 0.43 17.88 -2.49
C GLN A 147 0.55 17.38 -1.04
N LEU A 148 1.70 16.84 -0.65
CA LEU A 148 2.01 16.45 0.73
C LEU A 148 3.31 17.09 1.20
N THR A 149 3.30 17.56 2.44
CA THR A 149 4.54 17.88 3.17
C THR A 149 5.22 16.59 3.65
N GLY A 150 6.51 16.68 4.01
CA GLY A 150 7.23 15.55 4.59
C GLY A 150 6.57 14.99 5.85
N ASP A 151 6.02 15.84 6.71
CA ASP A 151 5.32 15.41 7.94
C ASP A 151 4.01 14.68 7.63
N GLN A 152 3.22 15.18 6.67
CA GLN A 152 1.99 14.52 6.22
C GLN A 152 2.29 13.14 5.62
N ALA A 153 3.34 13.06 4.80
CA ALA A 153 3.78 11.82 4.18
C ALA A 153 4.28 10.81 5.22
N VAL A 154 5.09 11.24 6.20
CA VAL A 154 5.52 10.38 7.32
C VAL A 154 4.31 9.91 8.14
N ASN A 155 3.35 10.78 8.40
CA ASN A 155 2.13 10.42 9.12
C ASN A 155 1.29 9.39 8.35
N LEU A 156 1.21 9.50 7.02
CA LEU A 156 0.52 8.52 6.18
C LEU A 156 1.10 7.11 6.37
N LEU A 157 2.42 6.95 6.40
CA LEU A 157 3.05 5.64 6.64
C LEU A 157 2.73 5.11 8.04
N LYS A 158 2.70 5.98 9.06
CA LYS A 158 2.34 5.59 10.44
C LYS A 158 0.90 5.08 10.50
N VAL A 159 -0.06 5.86 9.99
CA VAL A 159 -1.48 5.50 9.97
C VAL A 159 -1.74 4.28 9.09
N ALA A 160 -0.95 4.12 8.01
CA ALA A 160 -1.03 2.93 7.18
C ALA A 160 -0.66 1.66 7.94
N GLY A 161 0.21 1.76 8.95
CA GLY A 161 0.80 0.62 9.66
C GLY A 161 2.06 0.09 8.99
N THR A 162 2.81 0.96 8.30
CA THR A 162 4.11 0.60 7.73
C THR A 162 5.06 0.19 8.85
N LYS A 163 5.60 -1.03 8.79
CA LYS A 163 6.54 -1.50 9.82
C LYS A 163 7.82 -0.66 9.80
N ALA A 164 8.38 -0.37 10.97
CA ALA A 164 9.60 0.42 11.10
C ALA A 164 10.81 -0.24 10.42
N ASP A 165 10.84 -1.57 10.37
CA ASP A 165 11.93 -2.37 9.79
C ASP A 165 12.07 -2.19 8.27
N TYR A 166 11.04 -1.69 7.58
CA TYR A 166 11.11 -1.37 6.16
C TYR A 166 11.74 0.00 5.95
N THR A 167 13.00 0.14 6.38
CA THR A 167 13.75 1.40 6.42
C THR A 167 13.82 2.07 5.05
N GLY A 168 13.93 1.29 3.97
CA GLY A 168 13.88 1.78 2.59
C GLY A 168 12.63 2.57 2.22
N LEU A 169 11.47 2.06 2.62
CA LEU A 169 10.19 2.73 2.42
C LEU A 169 10.08 4.02 3.23
N TRP A 170 10.58 4.01 4.46
CA TRP A 170 10.62 5.21 5.30
C TRP A 170 11.61 6.25 4.77
N ASP A 171 12.78 5.81 4.31
CA ASP A 171 13.82 6.68 3.79
C ASP A 171 13.39 7.35 2.49
N ALA A 172 12.65 6.66 1.62
CA ALA A 172 12.07 7.27 0.42
C ALA A 172 11.20 8.50 0.72
N VAL A 173 10.56 8.53 1.89
CA VAL A 173 9.71 9.65 2.35
C VAL A 173 10.51 10.65 3.19
N ARG A 174 11.31 10.19 4.16
CA ARG A 174 12.04 11.06 5.10
C ARG A 174 13.20 11.81 4.43
N LYS A 175 13.84 11.17 3.45
CA LYS A 175 14.96 11.70 2.67
C LYS A 175 14.48 11.94 1.23
N PHE A 176 13.26 12.47 1.10
CA PHE A 176 12.63 12.66 -0.18
C PHE A 176 13.53 13.48 -1.12
N GLU A 177 13.73 12.94 -2.31
CA GLU A 177 14.36 13.61 -3.43
C GLU A 177 13.46 13.42 -4.65
N PRO A 178 13.11 14.50 -5.38
CA PRO A 178 12.32 14.36 -6.60
C PRO A 178 13.11 13.57 -7.67
N PRO A 179 12.43 12.86 -8.58
CA PRO A 179 13.12 12.12 -9.64
C PRO A 179 13.99 13.05 -10.48
N GLN A 180 15.25 12.67 -10.70
CA GLN A 180 16.21 13.42 -11.52
C GLN A 180 16.32 12.87 -12.95
N ILE A 181 15.65 11.77 -13.23
CA ILE A 181 15.65 11.06 -14.51
C ILE A 181 14.24 11.02 -15.08
N LYS A 182 14.13 10.80 -16.39
CA LYS A 182 12.84 10.66 -17.06
C LYS A 182 12.22 9.31 -16.77
N ALA A 183 10.90 9.28 -16.70
CA ALA A 183 10.14 8.04 -16.67
C ALA A 183 10.38 7.23 -17.94
N GLY A 184 10.39 5.90 -17.78
CA GLY A 184 10.36 4.95 -18.87
C GLY A 184 8.95 4.73 -19.41
N PRO A 185 8.78 3.85 -20.40
CA PRO A 185 7.46 3.44 -20.87
C PRO A 185 6.67 2.76 -19.75
N LEU A 186 5.49 3.31 -19.45
CA LEU A 186 4.57 2.71 -18.48
C LEU A 186 3.84 1.52 -19.10
N VAL A 187 4.14 0.32 -18.60
CA VAL A 187 3.58 -0.95 -19.07
C VAL A 187 2.48 -1.48 -18.15
N GLU A 188 1.57 -2.26 -18.70
CA GLU A 188 0.46 -2.87 -17.93
C GLU A 188 0.87 -4.13 -17.19
N THR A 189 1.95 -4.76 -17.63
CA THR A 189 2.58 -5.90 -16.95
C THR A 189 4.09 -5.79 -17.11
N ALA A 190 4.77 -5.40 -16.04
CA ALA A 190 6.23 -5.44 -15.96
C ALA A 190 6.74 -6.89 -15.91
N GLU A 191 7.94 -7.11 -16.44
CA GLU A 191 8.69 -8.33 -16.21
C GLU A 191 9.14 -8.39 -14.75
N VAL A 192 8.92 -9.54 -14.11
CA VAL A 192 9.23 -9.77 -12.69
C VAL A 192 10.11 -11.01 -12.60
N GLU A 193 11.15 -10.95 -11.77
CA GLU A 193 12.07 -12.07 -11.55
C GLU A 193 11.31 -13.36 -11.19
N PRO A 194 11.71 -14.54 -11.71
CA PRO A 194 11.00 -15.81 -11.48
C PRO A 194 10.81 -16.17 -10.00
N LEU A 195 11.82 -15.90 -9.17
CA LEU A 195 11.74 -16.12 -7.73
C LEU A 195 10.67 -15.23 -7.09
N THR A 196 10.57 -13.96 -7.50
CA THR A 196 9.55 -13.03 -6.99
C THR A 196 8.15 -13.51 -7.37
N THR A 197 7.97 -13.97 -8.61
CA THR A 197 6.71 -14.57 -9.07
C THR A 197 6.31 -15.76 -8.20
N SER A 198 7.26 -16.66 -7.91
CA SER A 198 7.01 -17.83 -7.06
C SER A 198 6.70 -17.44 -5.61
N MET A 199 7.37 -16.40 -5.08
CA MET A 199 7.08 -15.87 -3.75
C MET A 199 5.67 -15.26 -3.65
N VAL A 200 5.14 -14.66 -4.72
CA VAL A 200 3.74 -14.19 -4.76
C VAL A 200 2.77 -15.35 -4.67
N HIS A 201 2.98 -16.43 -5.44
CA HIS A 201 2.14 -17.63 -5.36
C HIS A 201 2.15 -18.25 -3.96
N ILE A 202 3.34 -18.34 -3.36
CA ILE A 202 3.52 -18.80 -1.97
C ILE A 202 2.76 -17.91 -1.00
N ASP A 203 2.87 -16.58 -1.12
CA ASP A 203 2.20 -15.64 -0.21
C ASP A 203 0.67 -15.79 -0.28
N HIS A 204 0.09 -15.92 -1.47
CA HIS A 204 -1.35 -16.12 -1.64
C HIS A 204 -1.83 -17.45 -1.04
N ALA A 205 -1.15 -18.56 -1.35
CA ALA A 205 -1.51 -19.87 -0.78
C ALA A 205 -1.35 -19.89 0.74
N TRP A 206 -0.28 -19.27 1.25
CA TRP A 206 -0.02 -19.14 2.66
C TRP A 206 -1.05 -18.27 3.38
N ALA A 207 -1.43 -17.12 2.80
CA ALA A 207 -2.42 -16.21 3.39
C ALA A 207 -3.77 -16.89 3.63
N GLU A 208 -4.22 -17.74 2.70
CA GLU A 208 -5.46 -18.48 2.87
C GLU A 208 -5.38 -19.51 4.01
N ILE A 209 -4.26 -20.24 4.12
CA ILE A 209 -4.04 -21.19 5.22
C ILE A 209 -3.95 -20.46 6.56
N ASP A 210 -3.11 -19.42 6.65
CA ASP A 210 -2.87 -18.65 7.87
C ASP A 210 -4.14 -17.96 8.38
N ARG A 211 -4.99 -17.44 7.48
CA ARG A 211 -6.30 -16.87 7.81
C ARG A 211 -7.18 -17.88 8.55
N GLN A 212 -7.35 -19.08 8.01
CA GLN A 212 -8.19 -20.12 8.62
C GLN A 212 -7.60 -20.63 9.94
N VAL A 213 -6.28 -20.84 9.97
CA VAL A 213 -5.56 -21.27 11.19
C VAL A 213 -5.71 -20.25 12.33
N LYS A 214 -5.58 -18.95 12.04
CA LYS A 214 -5.76 -17.85 13.01
C LYS A 214 -7.19 -17.70 13.47
N ALA A 215 -8.17 -17.88 12.57
CA ALA A 215 -9.58 -17.94 12.93
C ALA A 215 -9.89 -19.15 13.84
N GLY A 216 -8.99 -20.14 13.89
CA GLY A 216 -9.19 -21.35 14.67
C GLY A 216 -10.29 -22.23 14.10
N LYS A 217 -10.59 -22.08 12.80
CA LYS A 217 -11.64 -22.83 12.10
C LYS A 217 -11.22 -23.00 10.64
N VAL A 218 -11.32 -24.23 10.15
CA VAL A 218 -11.17 -24.57 8.74
C VAL A 218 -12.56 -24.70 8.12
N ASP A 219 -12.83 -23.93 7.07
CA ASP A 219 -14.14 -23.88 6.44
C ASP A 219 -14.36 -25.09 5.51
N ASP A 220 -13.32 -25.47 4.76
CA ASP A 220 -13.30 -26.66 3.90
C ASP A 220 -11.92 -27.32 3.96
N TRP A 221 -11.86 -28.47 4.62
CA TRP A 221 -10.62 -29.25 4.76
C TRP A 221 -10.07 -29.75 3.44
N LYS A 222 -10.93 -30.15 2.49
CA LYS A 222 -10.46 -30.66 1.19
C LYS A 222 -9.77 -29.54 0.40
N LYS A 223 -10.36 -28.35 0.40
CA LYS A 223 -9.75 -27.16 -0.23
C LYS A 223 -8.45 -26.79 0.47
N LEU A 224 -8.42 -26.78 1.81
CA LEU A 224 -7.22 -26.47 2.58
C LEU A 224 -6.08 -27.46 2.29
N VAL A 225 -6.37 -28.76 2.21
CA VAL A 225 -5.39 -29.81 1.84
C VAL A 225 -4.80 -29.52 0.47
N GLN A 226 -5.65 -29.20 -0.52
CA GLN A 226 -5.18 -28.84 -1.85
C GLN A 226 -4.30 -27.58 -1.84
N THR A 227 -4.69 -26.54 -1.11
CA THR A 227 -3.87 -25.32 -0.97
C THR A 227 -2.52 -25.63 -0.32
N ALA A 228 -2.49 -26.48 0.72
CA ALA A 228 -1.25 -26.88 1.38
C ALA A 228 -0.34 -27.73 0.48
N LEU A 229 -0.91 -28.58 -0.37
CA LEU A 229 -0.17 -29.31 -1.39
C LEU A 229 0.44 -28.37 -2.43
N LEU A 230 -0.34 -27.43 -2.96
CA LEU A 230 0.17 -26.45 -3.94
C LEU A 230 1.29 -25.59 -3.35
N LEU A 231 1.15 -25.17 -2.09
CA LEU A 231 2.21 -24.49 -1.36
C LEU A 231 3.49 -25.34 -1.30
N HIS A 232 3.36 -26.63 -0.95
CA HIS A 232 4.50 -27.55 -0.87
C HIS A 232 5.19 -27.75 -2.22
N GLU A 233 4.42 -27.94 -3.30
CA GLU A 233 4.99 -28.12 -4.64
C GLU A 233 5.71 -26.86 -5.14
N GLU A 234 5.17 -25.67 -4.87
CA GLU A 234 5.85 -24.41 -5.26
C GLU A 234 7.23 -24.29 -4.59
N PHE A 235 7.33 -24.60 -3.29
CA PHE A 235 8.63 -24.64 -2.58
C PHE A 235 9.59 -25.70 -3.15
N ARG A 236 9.08 -26.82 -3.66
CA ARG A 236 9.89 -27.88 -4.29
C ARG A 236 10.36 -27.52 -5.69
N GLU A 237 9.62 -26.70 -6.42
CA GLU A 237 9.97 -26.33 -7.79
C GLU A 237 10.93 -25.15 -7.87
N ILE A 238 10.89 -24.20 -6.93
CA ILE A 238 11.78 -23.03 -6.94
C ILE A 238 13.28 -23.39 -7.08
N PRO A 239 13.85 -24.35 -6.32
CA PRO A 239 15.26 -24.72 -6.49
C PRO A 239 15.60 -25.29 -7.88
N ARG A 240 14.61 -25.84 -8.61
CA ARG A 240 14.79 -26.40 -9.96
C ARG A 240 14.70 -25.34 -11.04
N THR A 241 13.77 -24.39 -10.88
CA THR A 241 13.44 -23.39 -11.90
C THR A 241 14.21 -22.08 -11.75
N SER A 242 14.56 -21.68 -10.52
CA SER A 242 15.10 -20.35 -10.21
C SER A 242 16.63 -20.31 -10.14
N MET A 243 17.33 -21.41 -10.45
CA MET A 243 18.80 -21.52 -10.42
C MET A 243 19.45 -20.84 -9.20
N LEU A 244 18.93 -21.12 -7.99
CA LEU A 244 19.41 -20.48 -6.76
C LEU A 244 20.93 -20.64 -6.63
N THR A 245 21.67 -19.54 -6.49
CA THR A 245 23.14 -19.57 -6.41
C THR A 245 23.65 -19.54 -4.97
N ASP A 246 22.92 -18.89 -4.05
CA ASP A 246 23.28 -18.77 -2.63
C ASP A 246 22.99 -20.07 -1.85
N ASP A 247 24.03 -20.67 -1.26
CA ASP A 247 23.92 -21.94 -0.52
C ASP A 247 23.11 -21.85 0.77
N ASN A 248 23.10 -20.68 1.42
CA ASN A 248 22.27 -20.44 2.60
C ASN A 248 20.79 -20.33 2.19
N LEU A 249 20.49 -19.68 1.07
CA LEU A 249 19.14 -19.65 0.49
C LEU A 249 18.68 -21.06 0.09
N LYS A 250 19.52 -21.85 -0.59
CA LYS A 250 19.23 -23.26 -0.89
C LYS A 250 18.87 -24.05 0.37
N SER A 251 19.67 -23.89 1.43
CA SER A 251 19.45 -24.59 2.70
C SER A 251 18.12 -24.20 3.36
N LEU A 252 17.75 -22.92 3.31
CA LEU A 252 16.46 -22.45 3.80
C LEU A 252 15.28 -23.04 3.01
N PHE A 253 15.41 -23.16 1.69
CA PHE A 253 14.40 -23.83 0.85
C PHE A 253 14.27 -25.31 1.19
N GLN A 254 15.37 -26.03 1.45
CA GLN A 254 15.31 -27.44 1.87
C GLN A 254 14.53 -27.62 3.18
N VAL A 255 14.73 -26.73 4.15
CA VAL A 255 13.96 -26.72 5.41
C VAL A 255 12.49 -26.38 5.12
N ALA A 256 12.21 -25.38 4.30
CA ALA A 256 10.84 -25.00 3.94
C ALA A 256 10.08 -26.12 3.23
N ILE A 257 10.74 -26.92 2.38
CA ILE A 257 10.16 -28.11 1.75
C ILE A 257 9.72 -29.13 2.81
N GLN A 258 10.55 -29.39 3.82
CA GLN A 258 10.21 -30.32 4.91
C GLN A 258 9.06 -29.78 5.77
N ASP A 259 9.09 -28.49 6.13
CA ASP A 259 8.05 -27.87 6.95
C ASP A 259 6.69 -27.83 6.23
N THR A 260 6.68 -27.54 4.93
CA THR A 260 5.45 -27.53 4.12
C THR A 260 4.92 -28.94 3.83
N GLU A 261 5.78 -29.95 3.70
CA GLU A 261 5.35 -31.35 3.63
C GLU A 261 4.66 -31.75 4.93
N GLY A 262 5.22 -31.36 6.08
CA GLY A 262 4.63 -31.56 7.39
C GLY A 262 3.27 -30.87 7.51
N LEU A 263 3.16 -29.62 7.05
CA LEU A 263 1.89 -28.88 7.02
C LEU A 263 0.83 -29.61 6.19
N HIS A 264 1.16 -30.03 4.97
CA HIS A 264 0.26 -30.78 4.11
C HIS A 264 -0.22 -32.09 4.77
N LYS A 265 0.70 -32.90 5.32
CA LYS A 265 0.36 -34.15 6.04
C LYS A 265 -0.53 -33.91 7.27
N THR A 266 -0.38 -32.79 7.96
CA THR A 266 -1.29 -32.44 9.07
C THR A 266 -2.66 -32.01 8.57
N ALA A 267 -2.73 -31.30 7.43
CA ALA A 267 -3.98 -30.93 6.80
C ALA A 267 -4.78 -32.17 6.36
N GLU A 268 -4.13 -33.18 5.78
CA GLU A 268 -4.78 -34.44 5.36
C GLU A 268 -5.47 -35.19 6.51
N LYS A 269 -4.99 -35.00 7.75
CA LYS A 269 -5.54 -35.62 8.96
C LYS A 269 -6.69 -34.83 9.58
N ASN A 270 -7.01 -33.65 9.04
CA ASN A 270 -8.02 -32.74 9.57
C ASN A 270 -7.81 -32.35 11.05
N ASP A 271 -6.54 -32.32 11.49
CA ASP A 271 -6.18 -31.98 12.87
C ASP A 271 -5.76 -30.51 12.97
N LEU A 272 -6.69 -29.67 13.44
CA LEU A 272 -6.46 -28.24 13.59
C LEU A 272 -5.32 -27.90 14.58
N ALA A 273 -5.13 -28.69 15.64
CA ALA A 273 -4.09 -28.42 16.63
C ALA A 273 -2.70 -28.71 16.06
N ALA A 274 -2.57 -29.85 15.36
CA ALA A 274 -1.34 -30.18 14.64
C ALA A 274 -1.07 -29.19 13.49
N LEU A 275 -2.10 -28.81 12.73
CA LEU A 275 -2.01 -27.82 11.66
C LEU A 275 -1.53 -26.46 12.18
N LYS A 276 -2.04 -25.99 13.33
CA LYS A 276 -1.56 -24.78 14.01
C LYS A 276 -0.08 -24.85 14.34
N SER A 277 0.39 -25.99 14.83
CA SER A 277 1.81 -26.18 15.15
C SER A 277 2.70 -26.19 13.90
N ALA A 278 2.28 -26.91 12.86
CA ALA A 278 2.99 -26.95 11.57
C ALA A 278 3.02 -25.57 10.89
N SER A 279 1.89 -24.85 10.89
CA SER A 279 1.78 -23.49 10.37
C SER A 279 2.78 -22.55 11.06
N LYS A 280 2.93 -22.65 12.39
CA LYS A 280 3.92 -21.85 13.11
C LYS A 280 5.36 -22.08 12.63
N LYS A 281 5.73 -23.31 12.27
CA LYS A 281 7.06 -23.63 11.74
C LYS A 281 7.28 -22.97 10.37
N VAL A 282 6.33 -23.13 9.45
CA VAL A 282 6.38 -22.48 8.13
C VAL A 282 6.50 -20.96 8.28
N ALA A 283 5.68 -20.35 9.15
CA ALA A 283 5.75 -18.91 9.42
C ALA A 283 7.13 -18.46 9.92
N GLN A 284 7.75 -19.24 10.81
CA GLN A 284 9.10 -18.98 11.32
C GLN A 284 10.17 -19.15 10.23
N GLY A 285 10.03 -20.13 9.35
CA GLY A 285 10.89 -20.32 8.18
C GLY A 285 10.83 -19.13 7.22
N CYS A 286 9.61 -18.69 6.87
CA CYS A 286 9.39 -17.49 6.05
C CYS A 286 10.03 -16.25 6.68
N ALA A 287 9.81 -16.00 7.97
CA ALA A 287 10.42 -14.88 8.68
C ALA A 287 11.96 -14.93 8.65
N THR A 288 12.53 -16.11 8.85
CA THR A 288 13.99 -16.33 8.83
C THR A 288 14.58 -16.06 7.45
N CYS A 289 13.93 -16.53 6.39
CA CYS A 289 14.38 -16.29 5.02
C CYS A 289 14.27 -14.80 4.64
N HIS A 290 13.10 -14.20 4.88
CA HIS A 290 12.85 -12.81 4.53
C HIS A 290 13.76 -11.81 5.27
N ALA A 291 14.19 -12.13 6.49
CA ALA A 291 15.13 -11.28 7.23
C ALA A 291 16.47 -11.08 6.50
N LYS A 292 16.85 -11.99 5.61
CA LYS A 292 18.12 -11.94 4.87
C LYS A 292 17.96 -11.70 3.37
N HIS A 293 16.89 -12.21 2.77
CA HIS A 293 16.83 -12.42 1.30
C HIS A 293 15.64 -11.74 0.61
N ARG A 294 14.73 -11.08 1.33
CA ARG A 294 13.46 -10.58 0.74
C ARG A 294 13.66 -9.58 -0.40
N ASP A 295 14.66 -8.73 -0.30
CA ASP A 295 14.91 -7.62 -1.22
C ASP A 295 16.32 -7.70 -1.86
N ARG A 296 16.92 -8.91 -1.90
CA ARG A 296 18.25 -9.15 -2.48
C ARG A 296 18.18 -9.66 -3.90
#